data_AF-A0A6P0RLT3-F1
#
_entry.id   AF-A0A6P0RLT3-F1
#
_cell.length_a   1.000
_cell.length_b   1.000
_cell.length_c   1.000
_cell.angle_alpha   90.00
_cell.angle_beta   90.00
_cell.angle_gamma   90.00
#
_symmetry.space_group_name_H-M   'P 1'
#
loop_
_entity.id
_entity.type
_entity.pdbx_description
1 polymer ?
#
loop_
_entity_poly.entity_id
_entity_poly.type
_entity_poly.pdbx_seq_one_letter_code
_entity_poly.pdbx_strand_id
1 'polypeptide(L)' 'MKKYVTPKEAAAYYGVNISTLRRWDNEGKLDSIRTPGNQRRFCIDEENPKSKPVIAYARVSSH' A
#
# COMPACT_ATOMS: atom_id res chain seq x y z
N MET A 1 -11.39 -10.84 -7.71
CA MET A 1 -10.70 -12.06 -7.21
C MET A 1 -9.61 -11.60 -6.25
N LYS A 2 -9.58 -12.07 -5.00
CA LYS A 2 -8.57 -11.66 -4.01
C LYS A 2 -7.20 -12.27 -4.36
N LYS A 3 -6.26 -11.44 -4.84
CA LYS A 3 -4.92 -11.90 -5.24
C LYS A 3 -3.89 -11.46 -4.21
N TYR A 4 -3.13 -12.40 -3.67
CA TYR A 4 -2.02 -12.12 -2.76
C TYR A 4 -0.73 -11.86 -3.54
N VAL A 5 -0.35 -10.59 -3.61
CA VAL A 5 0.80 -10.13 -4.39
C VAL A 5 1.95 -9.70 -3.48
N THR A 6 3.14 -9.61 -4.07
CA THR A 6 4.32 -9.11 -3.36
C THR A 6 4.17 -7.61 -3.05
N PRO A 7 4.93 -7.07 -2.07
CA PRO A 7 4.93 -5.63 -1.77
C PRO A 7 5.24 -4.75 -2.97
N LYS A 8 6.07 -5.24 -3.91
CA LYS A 8 6.46 -4.53 -5.12
C LYS A 8 5.30 -4.44 -6.13
N GLU A 9 4.61 -5.56 -6.34
CA GLU A 9 3.42 -5.59 -7.21
C GLU A 9 2.27 -4.78 -6.61
N ALA A 10 2.05 -4.87 -5.30
CA ALA A 10 1.08 -4.02 -4.61
C ALA A 10 1.43 -2.53 -4.77
N ALA A 11 2.72 -2.18 -4.69
CA ALA A 11 3.16 -0.78 -4.81
C ALA A 11 2.84 -0.25 -6.20
N ALA A 12 3.12 -1.04 -7.24
CA ALA A 12 2.78 -0.72 -8.62
C ALA A 12 1.27 -0.61 -8.82
N TYR A 13 0.48 -1.53 -8.24
CA TYR A 13 -0.97 -1.53 -8.34
C TYR A 13 -1.62 -0.30 -7.70
N TYR A 14 -1.19 0.06 -6.49
CA TYR A 14 -1.73 1.22 -5.77
C TYR A 14 -1.07 2.56 -6.17
N GLY A 15 0.00 2.53 -6.97
CA GLY A 15 0.76 3.73 -7.35
C GLY A 15 1.47 4.41 -6.18
N VAL A 16 1.85 3.66 -5.15
CA VAL A 16 2.51 4.19 -3.93
C VAL A 16 3.86 3.54 -3.71
N ASN A 17 4.70 4.16 -2.88
CA ASN A 17 5.96 3.55 -2.47
C ASN A 17 5.71 2.35 -1.53
N ILE A 18 6.59 1.35 -1.56
CA ILE A 18 6.62 0.20 -0.64
C ILE A 18 6.63 0.67 0.82
N SER A 19 7.31 1.77 1.14
CA SER A 19 7.31 2.37 2.48
C SER A 19 5.91 2.78 2.92
N THR A 20 5.11 3.34 2.01
CA THR A 20 3.71 3.72 2.25
C THR A 20 2.84 2.48 2.47
N LEU A 21 3.05 1.42 1.70
CA LEU A 21 2.36 0.14 1.92
C LEU A 21 2.67 -0.46 3.29
N ARG A 22 3.93 -0.44 3.71
CA ARG A 22 4.33 -0.89 5.06
C ARG A 22 3.69 -0.04 6.15
N ARG A 23 3.53 1.26 5.91
CA ARG A 23 2.83 2.14 6.85
C ARG A 23 1.34 1.78 6.92
N TRP A 24 0.70 1.54 5.79
CA TRP A 24 -0.71 1.11 5.74
C TRP A 24 -0.92 -0.27 6.37
N ASP A 25 0.04 -1.19 6.22
CA ASP A 25 0.08 -2.48 6.92
C ASP A 25 0.11 -2.28 8.44
N ASN A 26 1.02 -1.43 8.94
CA ASN A 26 1.11 -1.10 10.37
C ASN A 26 -0.13 -0.36 10.89
N GLU A 27 -0.77 0.46 10.05
CA GLU A 27 -2.03 1.14 10.35
C GLU A 27 -3.26 0.23 10.24
N GLY A 28 -3.11 -1.03 9.77
CA GLY A 28 -4.21 -1.98 9.61
C GLY A 28 -5.17 -1.64 8.45
N LYS A 29 -4.73 -0.82 7.49
CA LYS A 29 -5.54 -0.35 6.34
C LYS A 29 -5.58 -1.32 5.17
N LEU A 30 -4.70 -2.33 5.16
CA LEU A 30 -4.58 -3.32 4.11
C LEU A 30 -4.63 -4.72 4.70
N ASP A 31 -5.36 -5.61 4.04
CA ASP A 31 -5.32 -7.04 4.35
C ASP A 31 -3.99 -7.62 3.85
N SER A 32 -3.10 -7.96 4.78
CA SER A 32 -1.85 -8.64 4.49
C SER A 32 -1.79 -10.01 5.16
N ILE A 33 -1.18 -10.97 4.47
CA ILE A 33 -0.84 -12.28 5.03
C ILE A 33 0.67 -12.37 5.23
N ARG A 34 1.07 -12.97 6.35
CA ARG A 34 2.46 -13.34 6.58
C ARG A 34 2.62 -14.82 6.23
N THR A 35 3.52 -15.12 5.30
CA THR A 35 3.92 -16.50 5.05
C THR A 35 4.78 -17.03 6.20
N PRO A 36 4.93 -18.35 6.36
CA PRO A 36 5.79 -18.96 7.38
C PRO A 36 7.26 -18.47 7.30
N GLY A 37 7.71 -18.02 6.13
CA GLY A 37 9.02 -17.39 5.92
C GLY A 37 9.07 -15.90 6.24
N ASN A 38 8.09 -15.37 6.98
CA ASN A 38 7.97 -13.96 7.38
C ASN A 38 7.89 -12.96 6.20
N GLN A 39 7.48 -13.43 5.01
CA GLN A 39 7.25 -12.54 3.87
C GLN A 39 5.83 -11.99 3.94
N ARG A 40 5.69 -10.68 3.75
CA ARG A 40 4.39 -10.01 3.65
C ARG A 40 3.85 -10.16 2.24
N ARG A 41 2.61 -10.63 2.10
CA ARG A 41 1.84 -10.53 0.85
C ARG A 41 0.58 -9.72 1.08
N PHE A 42 0.28 -8.83 0.14
CA PHE A 42 -0.87 -7.93 0.22
C PHE A 42 -2.00 -8.48 -0.64
N CYS A 43 -3.21 -8.48 -0.11
CA CYS A 43 -4.40 -8.75 -0.89
C CYS A 43 -4.74 -7.52 -1.73
N ILE A 44 -4.65 -7.65 -3.06
CA ILE A 44 -5.24 -6.67 -3.97
C ILE A 44 -6.63 -7.16 -4.37
N ASP A 45 -7.63 -6.31 -4.18
CA ASP A 45 -8.93 -6.46 -4.82
C ASP A 45 -8.93 -5.57 -6.07
N GLU A 46 -9.20 -6.18 -7.22
CA GLU A 46 -9.10 -5.55 -8.54
C GLU A 46 -10.20 -4.51 -8.80
N GLU A 47 -11.19 -4.41 -7.90
CA GLU A 47 -12.45 -3.70 -8.14
C GLU A 47 -12.42 -2.18 -8.00
N ASN A 48 -11.26 -1.52 -7.83
CA ASN A 48 -11.29 -0.05 -7.87
C ASN A 48 -9.97 0.65 -8.23
N PRO A 49 -9.72 0.89 -9.52
CA PRO A 49 -8.81 1.95 -9.94
C PRO A 49 -9.50 3.31 -9.75
N LYS A 50 -9.89 3.65 -8.51
CA LYS A 50 -10.24 5.03 -8.18
C LYS A 50 -8.95 5.82 -8.27
N SER A 51 -8.75 6.50 -9.40
CA SER A 51 -7.72 7.52 -9.61
C SER A 51 -7.64 8.42 -8.38
N LYS A 52 -6.73 8.10 -7.43
CA LYS A 52 -6.54 8.91 -6.23
C LYS A 52 -5.66 10.08 -6.64
N PRO A 53 -6.07 11.34 -6.42
CA PRO A 53 -5.22 12.48 -6.74
C PRO A 53 -3.90 12.39 -5.97
N VAL A 54 -2.78 12.61 -6.66
CA VAL A 54 -1.45 12.73 -6.03
C VAL A 54 -1.38 14.12 -5.40
N ILE A 55 -1.43 14.18 -4.07
CA ILE A 55 -1.38 15.44 -3.32
C ILE A 55 0.07 15.72 -2.90
N ALA A 56 0.62 16.84 -3.39
CA ALA A 56 1.88 17.37 -2.85
C ALA A 56 1.58 18.12 -1.54
N TYR A 57 2.26 17.74 -0.46
CA TYR A 57 2.18 18.41 0.84
C TYR A 57 3.54 19.00 1.19
N ALA A 58 3.58 20.30 1.45
CA ALA A 58 4.76 20.99 1.98
C ALA A 58 4.40 21.61 3.32
N ARG A 59 5.18 21.32 4.37
CA ARG A 59 5.05 22.00 5.66
C ARG A 59 5.78 23.34 5.59
N VAL A 60 5.13 24.44 5.95
CA VAL A 60 5.77 25.75 6.14
C VAL A 60 5.99 25.95 7.63
N SER A 61 7.21 26.32 8.02
CA SER A 61 7.53 26.70 9.39
C SER A 61 6.94 28.08 9.66
N SER A 62 5.95 28.17 10.55
CA SER A 62 5.51 29.46 11.09
C SER A 62 6.57 29.96 12.06
N HIS A 63 6.91 31.25 11.98
CA HIS A 63 7.82 31.95 12.90
C HIS A 63 6.99 32.90 13.77
#